data_AF-A0A7Y5VP26-F1
#
_entry.id   AF-A0A7Y5VP26-F1
#
_cell.length_a   1.000
_cell.length_b   1.000
_cell.length_c   1.000
_cell.angle_alpha   90.00
_cell.angle_beta   90.00
_cell.angle_gamma   90.00
#
_symmetry.space_group_name_H-M   'P 1'
#
loop_
_entity.id
_entity.type
_entity.pdbx_description
1 polymer ?
#
loop_
_entity_poly.entity_id
_entity_poly.type
_entity_poly.pdbx_seq_one_letter_code
_entity_poly.pdbx_strand_id
1 'polypeptide(L)'
;MKRSTTRNTRRGFTLMELMVVIVIIGILAGGAVFMFGGYTVDARYSKASTEISKLQEFIATYRLKKGRIPQTLEEVKESSGEKGFPMQDPWDQPWIYDPREDGYRLGSDGERVGDETDDIYFDTDYGRIIDRHNGDSPDGNTGQ
;
A
#
# COMPACT_ATOMS: atom_id res chain seq x y z
N MET A 1 -13.31 -52.36 58.31
CA MET A 1 -13.46 -51.40 57.19
C MET A 1 -12.07 -51.10 56.61
N LYS A 2 -11.74 -51.61 55.41
CA LYS A 2 -10.48 -51.28 54.71
C LYS A 2 -10.75 -50.13 53.74
N ARG A 3 -10.20 -48.94 53.98
CA ARG A 3 -10.20 -47.83 53.02
C ARG A 3 -9.06 -48.05 52.03
N SER A 4 -9.37 -48.35 50.77
CA SER A 4 -8.35 -48.31 49.71
C SER A 4 -8.09 -46.85 49.33
N THR A 5 -6.84 -46.42 49.44
CA THR A 5 -6.41 -45.08 49.03
C THR A 5 -5.82 -45.21 47.63
N THR A 6 -6.60 -44.84 46.60
CA THR A 6 -6.14 -44.84 45.21
C THR A 6 -5.05 -43.78 45.07
N ARG A 7 -3.79 -44.23 44.92
CA ARG A 7 -2.65 -43.34 44.70
C ARG A 7 -2.76 -42.77 43.28
N ASN A 8 -3.18 -41.52 43.17
CA ASN A 8 -3.25 -40.81 41.91
C ASN A 8 -1.82 -40.58 41.40
N THR A 9 -1.36 -41.40 40.44
CA THR A 9 -0.05 -41.27 39.82
C THR A 9 -0.05 -40.01 38.96
N ARG A 10 0.57 -38.94 39.49
CA ARG A 10 0.88 -37.75 38.69
C ARG A 10 1.84 -38.16 37.59
N ARG A 11 1.34 -38.31 36.36
CA ARG A 11 2.16 -38.46 35.16
C ARG A 11 2.81 -37.10 34.90
N GLY A 12 4.12 -37.01 35.11
CA GLY A 12 4.92 -35.85 34.73
C GLY A 12 5.23 -35.87 33.24
N PHE A 13 5.48 -34.69 32.68
CA PHE A 13 5.94 -34.51 31.30
C PHE A 13 7.31 -35.15 31.10
N THR A 14 7.53 -35.84 29.98
CA THR A 14 8.85 -36.43 29.70
C THR A 14 9.77 -35.43 29.02
N LEU A 15 11.09 -35.54 29.25
CA LEU A 15 12.07 -34.68 28.57
C LEU A 15 11.99 -34.82 27.04
N MET A 16 11.72 -36.04 26.56
CA MET A 16 11.54 -36.32 25.12
C MET A 16 10.36 -35.55 24.52
N GLU A 17 9.29 -35.40 25.29
CA GLU A 17 8.08 -34.65 24.89
C GLU A 17 8.40 -33.16 24.72
N LEU A 18 9.25 -32.60 25.60
CA LEU A 18 9.74 -31.23 25.43
C LEU A 18 10.67 -31.09 24.23
N MET A 19 11.57 -32.07 24.01
CA MET A 19 12.53 -32.05 22.91
C MET A 19 11.84 -32.04 21.55
N VAL A 20 10.81 -32.88 21.36
CA VAL A 20 10.06 -32.89 20.10
C VAL A 20 9.34 -31.56 19.88
N VAL A 21 8.77 -30.96 20.93
CA VAL A 21 8.09 -29.66 20.83
C VAL A 21 9.05 -28.56 20.40
N ILE A 22 10.23 -28.43 21.02
CA ILE A 22 11.20 -27.39 20.64
C ILE A 22 11.77 -27.62 19.24
N VAL A 23 11.91 -28.87 18.79
CA VAL A 23 12.35 -29.20 17.43
C VAL A 23 11.29 -28.79 16.42
N ILE A 24 10.01 -29.09 16.66
CA ILE A 24 8.90 -28.66 15.79
C ILE A 24 8.82 -27.12 15.75
N ILE A 25 8.93 -26.44 16.90
CA ILE A 25 8.94 -24.98 16.95
C ILE A 25 10.14 -24.41 16.18
N GLY A 26 11.34 -25.01 16.29
CA GLY A 26 12.52 -24.58 15.54
C GLY A 26 12.35 -24.70 14.03
N ILE A 27 11.72 -25.78 13.55
CA ILE A 27 11.40 -25.98 12.13
C ILE A 27 10.37 -24.94 11.66
N LEU A 28 9.29 -24.75 12.40
CA LEU A 28 8.23 -23.80 12.04
C LEU A 28 8.72 -22.34 12.09
N ALA A 29 9.51 -21.99 13.09
CA ALA A 29 10.11 -20.66 13.22
C ALA A 29 11.09 -20.35 12.08
N GLY A 30 11.81 -21.36 11.57
CA GLY A 30 12.70 -21.19 10.42
C GLY A 30 11.99 -20.90 9.09
N GLY A 31 10.74 -21.33 8.92
CA GLY A 31 9.98 -21.19 7.67
C GLY A 31 9.04 -19.98 7.59
N ALA A 32 8.75 -19.31 8.71
CA ALA A 32 7.71 -18.27 8.77
C ALA A 32 8.10 -16.91 8.14
N VAL A 33 9.36 -16.71 7.78
CA VAL A 33 9.89 -15.39 7.40
C VAL A 33 9.58 -15.00 5.95
N PHE A 34 9.35 -15.96 5.05
CA PHE A 34 9.40 -15.68 3.59
C PHE A 34 8.09 -15.21 2.94
N MET A 35 6.98 -15.04 3.68
CA MET A 35 5.66 -14.94 3.05
C MET A 35 5.12 -13.51 2.81
N PHE A 36 5.82 -12.45 3.23
CA PHE A 36 5.26 -11.09 3.25
C PHE A 36 5.75 -10.14 2.14
N GLY A 37 6.78 -10.50 1.37
CA GLY A 37 7.42 -9.56 0.44
C GLY A 37 6.55 -9.14 -0.76
N GLY A 38 6.01 -10.11 -1.50
CA GLY A 38 5.34 -9.86 -2.79
C GLY A 38 3.95 -9.22 -2.70
N TYR A 39 3.15 -9.58 -1.69
CA TYR A 39 1.78 -9.06 -1.53
C TYR A 39 1.70 -7.55 -1.25
N THR A 40 2.83 -6.94 -0.89
CA THR A 40 2.89 -5.53 -0.53
C THR A 40 2.96 -4.63 -1.76
N VAL A 41 3.52 -5.09 -2.89
CA VAL A 41 3.77 -4.25 -4.07
C VAL A 41 2.47 -3.91 -4.79
N ASP A 42 1.70 -4.90 -5.27
CA ASP A 42 0.43 -4.64 -5.96
C ASP A 42 -0.58 -3.90 -5.08
N ALA A 43 -0.56 -4.19 -3.77
CA ALA A 43 -1.40 -3.50 -2.79
C ALA A 43 -1.05 -2.00 -2.69
N ARG A 44 0.23 -1.64 -2.81
CA ARG A 44 0.66 -0.23 -2.86
C ARG A 44 0.15 0.45 -4.14
N TYR A 45 0.31 -0.15 -5.31
CA TYR A 45 -0.22 0.43 -6.56
C TYR A 45 -1.75 0.59 -6.53
N SER A 46 -2.47 -0.41 -6.03
CA SER A 46 -3.93 -0.33 -5.85
C SER A 46 -4.34 0.80 -4.88
N LYS A 47 -3.58 0.96 -3.79
CA LYS A 47 -3.77 2.07 -2.84
C LYS A 47 -3.48 3.42 -3.51
N ALA A 48 -2.40 3.53 -4.28
CA ALA A 48 -2.02 4.75 -4.99
C ALA A 48 -3.11 5.18 -5.98
N SER A 49 -3.63 4.25 -6.78
CA SER A 49 -4.74 4.51 -7.72
C SER A 49 -5.99 5.06 -7.02
N THR A 50 -6.32 4.49 -5.85
CA THR A 50 -7.44 4.94 -5.02
C THR A 50 -7.19 6.34 -4.44
N GLU A 51 -5.97 6.63 -3.97
CA GLU A 51 -5.61 7.93 -3.41
C GLU A 51 -5.52 9.02 -4.49
N ILE A 52 -5.02 8.72 -5.69
CA ILE A 52 -5.07 9.60 -6.85
C ILE A 52 -6.53 9.99 -7.14
N SER A 53 -7.44 9.01 -7.22
CA SER A 53 -8.87 9.27 -7.45
C SER A 53 -9.48 10.24 -6.42
N LYS A 54 -9.12 10.08 -5.14
CA LYS A 54 -9.56 10.99 -4.07
C LYS A 54 -8.98 12.40 -4.23
N LEU A 55 -7.70 12.51 -4.55
CA LEU A 55 -7.06 13.79 -4.80
C LEU A 55 -7.68 14.52 -6.00
N GLN A 56 -8.06 13.79 -7.05
CA GLN A 56 -8.80 14.36 -8.17
C GLN A 56 -10.14 14.95 -7.73
N GLU A 57 -10.87 14.26 -6.85
CA GLU A 57 -12.13 14.77 -6.28
C GLU A 57 -11.93 16.06 -5.47
N PHE A 58 -10.86 16.12 -4.66
CA PHE A 58 -10.49 17.33 -3.94
C PHE A 58 -10.12 18.48 -4.87
N ILE A 59 -9.34 18.21 -5.92
CA ILE A 59 -8.97 19.20 -6.94
C ILE A 59 -10.20 19.69 -7.71
N ALA A 60 -11.10 18.78 -8.09
CA ALA A 60 -12.37 19.13 -8.74
C ALA A 60 -13.23 20.03 -7.84
N THR A 61 -13.36 19.67 -6.57
CA THR A 61 -14.07 20.49 -5.57
C THR A 61 -13.41 21.86 -5.39
N TYR A 62 -12.07 21.92 -5.35
CA TYR A 62 -11.33 23.19 -5.32
C TYR A 62 -11.68 24.06 -6.53
N ARG A 63 -11.64 23.49 -7.74
CA ARG A 63 -11.97 24.18 -8.99
C ARG A 63 -13.40 24.71 -8.97
N LEU A 64 -14.36 23.94 -8.48
CA LEU A 64 -15.76 24.39 -8.34
C LEU A 64 -15.89 25.57 -7.37
N LYS A 65 -15.13 25.59 -6.27
CA LYS A 65 -15.18 26.66 -5.26
C LYS A 65 -14.43 27.92 -5.66
N LYS A 66 -13.30 27.79 -6.36
CA LYS A 66 -12.35 28.89 -6.65
C LYS A 66 -12.35 29.33 -8.11
N GLY A 67 -13.00 28.58 -9.00
CA GLY A 67 -13.06 28.86 -10.44
C GLY A 67 -11.77 28.57 -11.21
N ARG A 68 -10.72 28.07 -10.55
CA ARG A 68 -9.42 27.73 -11.15
C ARG A 68 -8.89 26.43 -10.59
N ILE A 69 -7.99 25.77 -11.31
CA ILE A 69 -7.22 24.66 -10.74
C ILE A 69 -6.27 25.19 -9.64
N PRO A 70 -5.97 24.37 -8.63
CA PRO A 70 -4.98 24.70 -7.61
C PRO A 70 -3.58 24.75 -8.24
N GLN A 71 -2.68 25.58 -7.73
CA GLN A 71 -1.28 25.61 -8.17
C GLN A 71 -0.41 24.63 -7.36
N THR A 72 -0.90 24.23 -6.19
CA THR A 72 -0.21 23.32 -5.26
C THR A 72 -1.23 22.44 -4.55
N LEU A 73 -0.82 21.26 -4.08
CA LEU A 73 -1.70 20.38 -3.31
C LEU A 73 -2.01 20.94 -1.91
N GLU A 74 -1.13 21.79 -1.37
CA GLU A 74 -1.31 22.49 -0.11
C GLU A 74 -2.54 23.41 -0.14
N GLU A 75 -2.74 24.16 -1.23
CA GLU A 75 -3.94 24.98 -1.41
C GLU A 75 -5.22 24.14 -1.35
N VAL A 76 -5.18 22.94 -1.93
CA VAL A 76 -6.32 22.02 -1.95
C VAL A 76 -6.63 21.56 -0.52
N LYS A 77 -5.62 21.12 0.22
CA LYS A 77 -5.76 20.68 1.60
C LYS A 77 -6.31 21.77 2.52
N GLU A 78 -5.83 23.00 2.39
CA GLU A 78 -6.34 24.12 3.19
C GLU A 78 -7.81 24.39 2.88
N SER A 79 -8.21 24.30 1.60
CA SER A 79 -9.59 24.52 1.17
C SER A 79 -10.57 23.39 1.50
N SER A 80 -10.07 22.15 1.58
CA SER A 80 -10.89 20.98 1.83
C SER A 80 -11.25 20.88 3.31
N GLY A 81 -10.35 21.33 4.20
CA GLY A 81 -10.53 21.23 5.64
C GLY A 81 -10.59 19.79 6.15
N GLU A 82 -10.22 18.81 5.31
CA GLU A 82 -10.48 17.40 5.56
C GLU A 82 -9.35 16.69 6.32
N LYS A 83 -9.76 15.93 7.35
CA LYS A 83 -8.97 14.85 7.94
C LYS A 83 -9.03 13.64 7.01
N GLY A 84 -8.17 13.62 6.00
CA GLY A 84 -8.17 12.52 5.02
C GLY A 84 -7.44 12.81 3.72
N PHE A 85 -6.95 14.04 3.52
CA PHE A 85 -6.13 14.38 2.37
C PHE A 85 -4.81 13.59 2.38
N PRO A 86 -4.58 12.68 1.42
CA PRO A 86 -3.35 11.89 1.38
C PRO A 86 -2.21 12.81 0.94
N MET A 87 -1.32 13.14 1.88
CA MET A 87 -0.16 14.00 1.59
C MET A 87 1.08 13.24 1.14
N GLN A 88 1.08 11.94 1.35
CA GLN A 88 2.13 11.03 0.93
C GLN A 88 1.49 9.89 0.16
N ASP A 89 2.25 9.32 -0.76
CA ASP A 89 1.88 8.15 -1.51
C ASP A 89 2.16 6.86 -0.71
N PRO A 90 1.86 5.67 -1.25
CA PRO A 90 2.12 4.39 -0.58
C PRO A 90 3.59 4.01 -0.35
N TRP A 91 4.53 4.81 -0.88
CA TRP A 91 5.98 4.69 -0.69
C TRP A 91 6.55 5.80 0.22
N ASP A 92 5.68 6.48 0.96
CA ASP A 92 6.01 7.57 1.88
C ASP A 92 6.70 8.76 1.19
N GLN A 93 6.51 8.92 -0.12
CA GLN A 93 6.99 10.06 -0.91
C GLN A 93 5.87 11.10 -1.10
N PRO A 94 6.21 12.38 -1.28
CA PRO A 94 5.21 13.39 -1.64
C PRO A 94 4.64 13.14 -3.04
N TRP A 95 3.34 13.42 -3.21
CA TRP A 95 2.69 13.38 -4.52
C TRP A 95 3.32 14.38 -5.48
N ILE A 96 3.52 13.96 -6.72
CA ILE A 96 3.96 14.80 -7.83
C ILE A 96 2.73 15.43 -8.44
N TYR A 97 2.64 16.77 -8.34
CA TYR A 97 1.56 17.55 -8.91
C TYR A 97 2.11 18.62 -9.84
N ASP A 98 1.65 18.59 -11.09
CA ASP A 98 2.06 19.50 -12.16
C ASP A 98 0.81 20.15 -12.78
N PRO A 99 0.42 21.36 -12.34
CA PRO A 99 -0.71 22.09 -12.92
C PRO A 99 -0.34 22.69 -14.28
N ARG A 100 -1.24 22.57 -15.25
CA ARG A 100 -1.11 23.10 -16.62
C ARG A 100 -2.28 24.05 -16.94
N GLU A 101 -2.23 24.75 -18.07
CA GLU A 101 -3.29 25.71 -18.45
C GLU A 101 -4.67 25.05 -18.55
N ASP A 102 -4.75 23.88 -19.19
CA ASP A 102 -6.00 23.16 -19.45
C ASP A 102 -6.20 21.90 -18.59
N GLY A 103 -5.28 21.62 -17.65
CA GLY A 103 -5.29 20.37 -16.93
C GLY A 103 -4.23 20.27 -15.84
N TYR A 104 -3.95 19.05 -15.42
CA TYR A 104 -2.88 18.75 -14.47
C TYR A 104 -2.44 17.28 -14.63
N ARG A 105 -1.21 17.03 -14.19
CA ARG A 105 -0.71 15.68 -13.90
C ARG A 105 -0.59 15.51 -12.39
N LEU A 106 -1.01 14.35 -11.90
CA LEU A 106 -0.94 13.97 -10.50
C LEU A 106 -0.48 12.51 -10.40
N GLY A 107 0.59 12.23 -9.68
CA GLY A 107 1.05 10.85 -9.52
C GLY A 107 2.18 10.65 -8.53
N SER A 108 2.74 9.47 -8.56
CA SER A 108 3.89 9.01 -7.77
C SER A 108 4.88 8.32 -8.70
N ASP A 109 6.17 8.46 -8.41
CA ASP A 109 7.24 7.73 -9.11
C ASP A 109 7.29 6.22 -8.77
N GLY A 110 6.43 5.78 -7.85
CA GLY A 110 6.32 4.38 -7.44
C GLY A 110 7.55 3.85 -6.70
N GLU A 111 7.76 2.54 -6.80
CA GLU A 111 8.96 1.92 -6.24
C GLU A 111 10.16 2.15 -7.17
N ARG A 112 11.22 2.80 -6.66
CA ARG A 112 12.47 2.95 -7.43
C ARG A 112 13.23 1.63 -7.45
N VAL A 113 13.20 0.90 -8.56
CA VAL A 113 13.99 -0.31 -8.77
C VAL A 113 15.12 -0.02 -9.77
N GLY A 114 16.28 0.39 -9.24
CA GLY A 114 17.43 0.76 -10.07
C GLY A 114 17.21 2.10 -10.80
N ASP A 115 17.32 2.09 -12.13
CA ASP A 115 17.16 3.27 -12.99
C ASP A 115 15.75 3.37 -13.61
N GLU A 116 14.92 2.33 -13.45
CA GLU A 116 13.54 2.29 -13.92
C GLU A 116 12.60 2.77 -12.80
N THR A 117 11.61 3.59 -13.18
CA THR A 117 10.54 4.06 -12.28
C THR A 117 9.23 3.48 -12.75
N ASP A 118 8.62 2.66 -11.91
CA ASP A 118 7.27 2.14 -12.10
C ASP A 118 6.27 3.19 -11.61
N ASP A 119 6.15 4.29 -12.35
CA ASP A 119 5.29 5.39 -11.94
C ASP A 119 3.80 5.06 -12.11
N ILE A 120 2.99 5.68 -11.27
CA ILE A 120 1.54 5.66 -11.36
C ILE A 120 1.03 7.08 -11.31
N TYR A 121 0.32 7.51 -12.36
CA TYR A 121 -0.14 8.88 -12.47
C TYR A 121 -1.43 9.02 -13.26
N PHE A 122 -2.20 10.03 -12.91
CA PHE A 122 -3.26 10.59 -13.74
C PHE A 122 -2.72 11.78 -14.53
N ASP A 123 -3.09 11.86 -15.80
CA ASP A 123 -2.89 13.05 -16.62
C ASP A 123 -4.23 13.43 -17.27
N THR A 124 -4.56 14.72 -17.24
CA THR A 124 -5.80 15.24 -17.84
C THR A 124 -5.83 14.99 -19.35
N ASP A 125 -4.67 14.95 -20.00
CA ASP A 125 -4.56 14.71 -21.44
C ASP A 125 -5.01 13.28 -21.83
N TYR A 126 -4.80 12.31 -20.95
CA TYR A 126 -5.19 10.91 -21.16
C TYR A 126 -6.56 10.57 -20.56
N GLY A 127 -7.01 11.35 -19.57
CA GLY A 127 -8.31 11.16 -18.91
C GLY A 127 -8.43 9.85 -18.11
N ARG A 128 -7.31 9.15 -17.85
CA ARG A 128 -7.24 7.92 -17.06
C ARG A 128 -5.96 7.88 -16.22
N ILE A 129 -5.95 7.02 -15.21
CA ILE A 129 -4.73 6.66 -14.49
C ILE A 129 -3.91 5.72 -15.38
N ILE A 130 -2.62 6.00 -15.48
CA ILE A 130 -1.59 5.18 -16.13
C ILE A 130 -0.74 4.56 -15.03
N ASP A 131 -0.62 3.24 -15.05
CA ASP A 131 0.15 2.46 -14.10
C ASP A 131 1.24 1.66 -14.84
N ARG A 132 2.47 2.18 -14.87
CA ARG A 132 3.57 1.53 -15.60
C ARG A 132 3.96 0.17 -15.00
N HIS A 133 3.71 -0.07 -13.72
CA HIS A 133 3.91 -1.39 -13.09
C HIS A 133 3.07 -2.48 -13.76
N ASN A 134 1.85 -2.13 -14.20
CA ASN A 134 0.96 -3.02 -14.94
C ASN A 134 1.16 -2.98 -16.47
N GLY A 135 2.21 -2.29 -16.95
CA GLY A 135 2.51 -2.13 -18.37
C GLY A 135 1.58 -1.15 -19.11
N ASP A 136 0.81 -0.33 -18.37
CA ASP A 136 0.02 0.72 -19.02
C ASP A 136 0.94 1.76 -19.65
N SER A 137 0.66 2.09 -20.91
CA SER A 137 1.32 3.17 -21.63
C SER A 137 0.30 4.26 -21.99
N PRO A 138 0.70 5.55 -21.94
CA PRO A 138 -0.17 6.66 -22.33
C PRO A 138 -0.66 6.61 -23.78
N ASP A 139 0.11 6.00 -24.69
CA ASP A 139 -0.25 5.82 -26.10
C ASP A 139 -1.20 4.63 -26.35
N GLY A 140 -1.57 3.89 -25.32
CA GLY A 140 -2.41 2.70 -25.41
C GLY A 140 -1.71 1.50 -26.06
N ASN A 141 -0.42 1.60 -26.35
CA ASN A 141 0.36 0.50 -26.88
C ASN A 141 1.00 -0.23 -25.69
N THR A 142 0.35 -1.30 -25.24
CA THR A 142 1.00 -2.26 -24.34
C THR A 142 2.11 -2.94 -25.15
N GLY A 143 3.36 -2.63 -24.82
CA GLY A 143 4.53 -3.25 -25.45
C GLY A 143 4.40 -4.77 -25.37
N GLN A 144 4.28 -5.42 -26.54
CA GLN A 144 4.37 -6.88 -26.67
C GLN A 144 5.79 -7.37 -26.40
#